data_AF-A0A081NUL9-F1
#
_entry.id   AF-A0A081NUL9-F1
#
_cell.length_a   1.000
_cell.length_b   1.000
_cell.length_c   1.000
_cell.angle_alpha   90.00
_cell.angle_beta   90.00
_cell.angle_gamma   90.00
#
_symmetry.space_group_name_H-M   'P 1'
#
loop_
_entity.id
_entity.type
_entity.pdbx_description
1 polymer ?
#
loop_
_entity_poly.entity_id
_entity_poly.type
_entity_poly.pdbx_seq_one_letter_code
_entity_poly.pdbx_strand_id
1 'polypeptide(L)' 'MLLFMKFLSEVEDLTVGKELLGTLDQLFIDHMYREECYYLTKLFQASAGVPHPDCDPTKPRDGK' A
#
# COMPACT_ATOMS: atom_id res chain seq x y z
N MET A 1 -0.87 10.29 4.09
CA MET A 1 -1.24 9.01 3.46
C MET A 1 -0.19 8.55 2.45
N LEU A 2 0.26 9.39 1.51
CA LEU A 2 1.38 9.03 0.60
C LEU A 2 2.67 8.62 1.35
N LEU A 3 3.00 9.29 2.45
CA LEU A 3 4.14 8.91 3.30
C LEU A 3 3.97 7.52 3.93
N PHE A 4 2.74 7.15 4.31
CA PHE A 4 2.47 5.84 4.89
C PHE A 4 2.53 4.75 3.83
N MET A 5 2.01 5.00 2.62
CA MET A 5 2.18 4.08 1.49
C MET A 5 3.66 3.87 1.15
N LYS A 6 4.50 4.91 1.17
CA LYS A 6 5.95 4.79 1.00
C LYS A 6 6.58 3.94 2.10
N PHE A 7 6.19 4.15 3.35
CA PHE A 7 6.63 3.32 4.47
C PHE A 7 6.23 1.85 4.28
N LEU A 8 5.01 1.57 3.83
CA LEU A 8 4.57 0.19 3.55
C LEU A 8 5.42 -0.45 2.44
N SER A 9 5.75 0.29 1.36
CA SER A 9 6.66 -0.21 0.33
C SER A 9 8.05 -0.52 0.88
N GLU A 10 8.61 0.34 1.73
CA GLU A 10 9.91 0.08 2.36
C GLU A 10 9.86 -1.16 3.29
N VAL A 11 8.77 -1.33 4.05
CA VAL A 11 8.57 -2.52 4.89
C VAL A 11 8.40 -3.78 4.06
N GLU A 12 7.74 -3.72 2.90
CA GLU A 12 7.63 -4.83 1.95
C GLU A 12 9.01 -5.24 1.44
N ASP A 13 9.80 -4.28 0.97
CA ASP A 13 11.16 -4.51 0.45
C ASP A 13 12.06 -5.16 1.51
N LEU A 14 12.03 -4.66 2.76
CA LEU A 14 12.80 -5.23 3.87
C LEU A 14 12.32 -6.63 4.25
N THR A 15 11.02 -6.93 4.08
CA THR A 15 10.44 -8.25 4.34
C THR A 15 10.90 -9.25 3.28
N VAL A 16 10.81 -8.88 1.99
CA VAL A 16 11.29 -9.70 0.86
C VAL A 16 12.80 -9.94 0.95
N GLY A 17 13.57 -8.92 1.34
CA GLY A 17 15.01 -8.99 1.57
C GLY A 17 15.45 -9.78 2.81
N LYS A 18 14.50 -10.17 3.68
CA LYS A 18 14.77 -10.81 4.99
C LYS A 18 15.64 -9.93 5.92
N GLU A 19 15.51 -8.63 5.79
CA GLU A 19 16.23 -7.62 6.59
C GLU A 19 15.39 -7.17 7.80
N LEU A 20 14.07 -7.32 7.72
CA LEU A 20 13.15 -6.97 8.79
C LEU A 20 13.00 -8.12 9.80
N LEU A 21 13.32 -7.86 11.07
CA LEU A 21 12.90 -8.73 12.18
C LEU A 21 11.47 -8.39 12.57
N GLY A 22 10.53 -9.26 12.20
CA GLY A 22 9.11 -9.08 12.50
C GLY A 22 8.28 -10.33 12.21
N THR A 23 6.99 -10.24 12.49
CA THR A 23 6.02 -11.31 12.22
C THR A 23 5.06 -10.98 11.07
N LEU A 24 5.29 -9.86 10.38
CA LEU A 24 4.49 -9.44 9.23
C LEU A 24 4.93 -10.24 8.00
N ASP A 25 3.95 -10.73 7.25
CA ASP A 25 4.15 -11.36 5.95
C ASP A 25 3.97 -10.34 4.83
N GLN A 26 4.60 -10.58 3.67
CA GLN A 26 4.48 -9.75 2.48
C GLN A 26 3.02 -9.49 2.10
N LEU A 27 2.15 -10.49 2.20
CA LEU A 27 0.73 -10.34 1.88
C LEU A 27 -0.03 -9.44 2.86
N PHE A 28 0.42 -9.30 4.12
CA PHE A 28 -0.19 -8.32 5.02
C PHE A 28 0.17 -6.90 4.59
N ILE A 29 1.41 -6.68 4.18
CA ILE A 29 1.89 -5.35 3.76
C ILE A 29 1.22 -4.92 2.44
N ASP A 30 1.13 -5.83 1.46
CA ASP A 30 0.38 -5.61 0.21
C ASP A 30 -1.12 -5.35 0.48
N HIS A 31 -1.71 -6.02 1.48
CA HIS A 31 -3.09 -5.74 1.88
C HIS A 31 -3.26 -4.32 2.42
N MET A 32 -2.44 -3.91 3.37
CA MET A 32 -2.48 -2.55 3.93
C MET A 32 -2.26 -1.49 2.84
N TYR A 33 -1.33 -1.71 1.92
CA TYR A 33 -1.06 -0.77 0.81
C TYR A 33 -2.29 -0.60 -0.08
N ARG A 34 -2.99 -1.68 -0.41
CA ARG A 34 -4.20 -1.63 -1.25
C ARG A 34 -5.38 -1.00 -0.54
N GLU A 35 -5.55 -1.22 0.77
CA GLU A 35 -6.57 -0.51 1.56
C GLU A 35 -6.33 0.99 1.55
N GLU A 36 -5.07 1.42 1.70
CA GLU A 36 -4.73 2.83 1.72
C GLU A 36 -4.85 3.51 0.35
N CYS A 37 -4.48 2.78 -0.70
CA CYS A 37 -4.74 3.19 -2.08
C CYS A 37 -6.25 3.39 -2.34
N TYR A 38 -7.08 2.47 -1.86
CA TYR A 38 -8.53 2.57 -1.98
C TYR A 38 -9.08 3.76 -1.18
N TYR A 39 -8.61 3.96 0.05
CA TYR A 39 -9.01 5.10 0.87
C TYR A 39 -8.69 6.43 0.19
N LEU A 40 -7.48 6.60 -0.36
CA LEU A 40 -7.11 7.80 -1.11
C LEU A 40 -7.97 8.00 -2.36
N THR A 41 -8.31 6.92 -3.06
CA THR A 41 -9.24 6.97 -4.19
C THR A 41 -10.62 7.48 -3.76
N LYS A 42 -11.11 7.07 -2.58
CA LYS A 42 -12.37 7.57 -2.02
C LYS A 42 -12.29 9.03 -1.58
N LEU A 43 -11.17 9.48 -1.03
CA LEU A 43 -10.97 10.89 -0.72
C LEU A 43 -10.95 11.77 -1.96
N PHE A 44 -10.27 11.33 -3.03
CA PHE A 44 -10.30 11.99 -4.34
C PHE A 44 -11.74 12.14 -4.86
N GLN A 45 -12.55 11.09 -4.76
CA GLN A 45 -13.95 11.10 -5.19
C GLN A 45 -14.84 12.02 -4.33
N ALA A 46 -14.53 12.16 -3.04
CA ALA A 46 -15.39 12.85 -2.09
C ALA A 46 -15.03 14.33 -1.86
N SER A 47 -13.79 14.76 -2.17
CA SER A 47 -13.28 16.09 -1.82
C SER A 47 -12.59 16.79 -2.98
N ALA A 48 -12.93 18.06 -3.21
CA ALA A 48 -12.24 18.90 -4.18
C ALA A 48 -10.80 19.20 -3.75
N GLY A 49 -9.87 19.21 -4.71
CA GLY A 49 -8.47 19.54 -4.46
C GLY A 49 -7.60 18.40 -3.92
N VAL A 50 -8.19 17.24 -3.64
CA VAL A 50 -7.42 16.00 -3.41
C VAL A 50 -7.00 15.46 -4.79
N PRO A 51 -5.72 15.17 -5.06
CA PRO A 51 -5.31 14.55 -6.32
C PRO A 51 -5.64 13.05 -6.33
N HIS A 52 -5.87 12.50 -7.52
CA HIS A 52 -6.03 11.05 -7.68
C HIS A 52 -4.71 10.35 -7.31
N PRO A 53 -4.72 9.29 -6.49
CA PRO A 53 -3.49 8.58 -6.14
C PRO A 53 -2.98 7.77 -7.34
N ASP A 54 -1.66 7.69 -7.50
CA ASP A 54 -1.02 6.86 -8.54
C ASP A 54 -0.81 5.43 -8.04
N CYS A 55 -1.90 4.67 -7.94
CA CYS A 55 -1.91 3.29 -7.47
C CYS A 55 -3.18 2.55 -7.94
N ASP A 56 -3.12 1.22 -7.98
CA ASP A 56 -4.27 0.35 -8.28
C ASP A 56 -4.59 -0.55 -7.06
N PRO A 57 -5.72 -0.33 -6.36
CA PRO A 57 -6.10 -1.16 -5.22
C PRO A 57 -6.62 -2.55 -5.64
N THR A 58 -6.90 -2.76 -6.93
CA THR A 58 -7.46 -3.99 -7.50
C THR A 58 -6.43 -4.85 -8.24
N LYS A 59 -5.15 -4.44 -8.26
CA LYS A 59 -4.08 -5.22 -8.90
C LYS A 59 -4.07 -6.67 -8.41
N PRO A 60 -3.76 -7.65 -9.29
CA PRO A 60 -3.55 -9.03 -8.87
C PRO A 60 -2.49 -9.12 -7.77
N ARG A 61 -2.64 -10.09 -6.87
CA ARG A 61 -1.65 -10.32 -5.82
C ARG A 61 -0.52 -11.15 -6.41
N ASP A 62 0.72 -10.76 -6.14
CA ASP A 62 1.88 -11.56 -6.54
C ASP A 62 1.81 -12.94 -5.88
N GLY A 63 1.99 -14.00 -6.67
CA GLY A 63 1.97 -15.40 -6.20
C GLY A 63 0.64 -16.16 -6.35
N LYS A 64 -0.31 -15.67 -7.16
CA LYS A 64 -1.47 -16.46 -7.64
C LYS A 64 -1.64 -16.40 -9.15
#